data_AF-A0A957QTD0-F1
#
_entry.id   AF-A0A957QTD0-F1
#
_cell.length_a   1.000
_cell.length_b   1.000
_cell.length_c   1.000
_cell.angle_alpha   90.00
_cell.angle_beta   90.00
_cell.angle_gamma   90.00
#
_symmetry.space_group_name_H-M   'P 1'
#
loop_
_entity.id
_entity.type
_entity.pdbx_description
1 polymer ?
#
loop_
_entity_poly.entity_id
_entity_poly.type
_entity_poly.pdbx_seq_one_letter_code
_entity_poly.pdbx_strand_id
1 'polypeptide(L)'
;MTVLLASAQRSPTEGDDAFTDVIVHINARVVSAARVRRKVNGWLTMEAGDRLLAGEPELMLGERLIWRVPIRWTSPTQGVLARMELAILVDAASGDFAPGSPTSQEIEDHVATLARSLRSAA
;
A
#
# COMPACT_ATOMS: atom_id res chain seq x y z
N MET A 1 -9.46 -10.75 -20.42
CA MET A 1 -8.82 -9.42 -20.32
C MET A 1 -9.11 -8.70 -21.61
N THR A 2 -10.04 -7.75 -21.61
CA THR A 2 -10.39 -6.98 -22.82
C THR A 2 -9.76 -5.61 -22.65
N VAL A 3 -8.80 -5.27 -23.51
CA VAL A 3 -8.25 -3.92 -23.59
C VAL A 3 -9.10 -3.15 -24.59
N LEU A 4 -9.78 -2.10 -24.15
CA LEU A 4 -10.46 -1.16 -25.04
C LEU A 4 -9.46 -0.05 -25.39
N LEU A 5 -9.07 0.04 -26.66
CA LEU A 5 -8.29 1.16 -27.18
C LEU A 5 -9.20 2.38 -27.27
N ALA A 6 -8.92 3.41 -26.48
CA ALA A 6 -9.54 4.72 -26.65
C ALA A 6 -8.64 5.58 -27.57
N SER A 7 -9.15 5.89 -28.75
CA SER A 7 -8.56 6.86 -29.68
C SER A 7 -8.86 8.28 -29.23
N ALA A 8 -7.83 9.12 -29.08
CA ALA A 8 -7.99 10.55 -28.84
C ALA A 8 -8.24 11.28 -30.17
N GLN A 9 -9.33 12.03 -30.26
CA GLN A 9 -9.55 13.07 -31.26
C GLN A 9 -9.61 14.40 -30.51
N ARG A 10 -8.54 15.19 -30.54
CA ARG A 10 -8.60 16.61 -30.20
C ARG A 10 -7.56 17.39 -31.00
N SER A 11 -8.02 18.44 -31.67
CA SER A 11 -7.17 19.37 -32.42
C SER A 11 -6.25 20.13 -31.46
N PRO A 12 -4.96 20.32 -31.81
CA PRO A 12 -4.01 20.96 -30.92
C PRO A 12 -4.34 22.45 -30.75
N THR A 13 -4.41 22.91 -29.50
CA THR A 13 -4.30 24.34 -29.16
C THR A 13 -2.85 24.59 -28.83
N GLU A 14 -2.23 25.47 -29.61
CA GLU A 14 -0.81 25.80 -29.62
C GLU A 14 -0.30 26.17 -28.20
N GLY A 15 0.65 25.38 -27.67
CA GLY A 15 1.36 25.67 -26.42
C GLY A 15 1.74 24.49 -25.53
N ASP A 16 1.23 23.27 -25.78
CA ASP A 16 1.34 22.13 -24.84
C ASP A 16 1.77 20.81 -25.52
N ASP A 17 2.56 20.90 -26.60
CA ASP A 17 2.94 19.75 -27.45
C ASP A 17 3.88 18.72 -26.77
N ALA A 18 4.31 18.96 -25.53
CA ALA A 18 5.22 18.08 -24.80
C ALA A 18 4.51 17.00 -23.98
N PHE A 19 3.20 17.12 -23.76
CA PHE A 19 2.44 16.22 -22.89
C PHE A 19 1.19 15.68 -23.60
N THR A 20 0.69 14.55 -23.13
CA THR A 20 -0.54 13.92 -23.63
C THR A 20 -1.38 13.49 -22.45
N ASP A 21 -2.67 13.85 -22.50
CA ASP A 21 -3.64 13.41 -21.51
C ASP A 21 -3.93 11.91 -21.67
N VAL A 22 -3.75 11.16 -20.59
CA VAL A 22 -4.07 9.72 -20.55
C VAL A 22 -5.21 9.50 -19.57
N ILE A 23 -6.33 8.97 -20.09
CA ILE A 23 -7.47 8.55 -19.27
C ILE A 23 -7.46 7.02 -19.20
N VAL A 24 -7.35 6.48 -17.97
CA VAL A 24 -7.36 5.04 -17.73
C VAL A 24 -8.71 4.65 -17.11
N HIS A 25 -9.42 3.71 -17.76
CA HIS A 25 -10.66 3.16 -17.25
C HIS A 25 -10.48 1.69 -16.89
N ILE A 26 -10.82 1.32 -15.64
CA ILE A 26 -10.53 -0.02 -15.11
C ILE A 26 -11.82 -0.65 -14.65
N ASN A 27 -12.14 -1.80 -15.24
CA ASN A 27 -13.22 -2.67 -14.78
C ASN A 27 -12.60 -3.98 -14.29
N ALA A 28 -12.51 -4.12 -12.96
CA ALA A 28 -11.97 -5.30 -12.32
C ALA A 28 -12.78 -5.60 -11.05
N ARG A 29 -12.97 -6.89 -10.77
CA ARG A 29 -13.51 -7.35 -9.49
C ARG A 29 -12.35 -7.59 -8.55
N VAL A 30 -12.25 -6.79 -7.50
CA VAL A 30 -11.19 -6.88 -6.48
C VAL A 30 -11.77 -7.04 -5.09
N VAL A 31 -10.96 -7.60 -4.19
CA VAL A 31 -11.23 -7.60 -2.75
C VAL A 31 -11.26 -6.15 -2.25
N SER A 32 -12.23 -5.82 -1.39
CA SER A 32 -12.37 -4.45 -0.88
C SER A 32 -11.21 -4.04 0.04
N ALA A 33 -10.85 -2.76 -0.01
CA ALA A 33 -9.84 -2.17 0.89
C ALA A 33 -10.10 -2.50 2.36
N ALA A 34 -11.35 -2.36 2.83
CA ALA A 34 -11.73 -2.69 4.20
C ALA A 34 -11.45 -4.16 4.57
N ARG A 35 -11.70 -5.11 3.66
CA ARG A 35 -11.44 -6.53 3.90
C ARG A 35 -9.93 -6.80 3.95
N VAL A 36 -9.17 -6.20 3.03
CA VAL A 36 -7.71 -6.32 3.01
C VAL A 36 -7.09 -5.73 4.28
N ARG A 37 -7.50 -4.53 4.69
CA ARG A 37 -7.02 -3.88 5.92
C ARG A 37 -7.28 -4.74 7.16
N ARG A 38 -8.47 -5.36 7.27
CA ARG A 38 -8.77 -6.30 8.37
C ARG A 38 -7.87 -7.53 8.36
N LYS A 39 -7.63 -8.12 7.17
CA LYS A 39 -6.72 -9.27 7.03
C LYS A 39 -5.30 -8.90 7.48
N VAL A 40 -4.78 -7.76 7.02
CA VAL A 40 -3.44 -7.30 7.40
C VAL A 40 -3.34 -6.99 8.89
N ASN A 41 -4.34 -6.34 9.48
CA ASN A 41 -4.38 -6.12 10.94
C ASN A 41 -4.31 -7.44 11.72
N GLY A 42 -5.08 -8.46 11.28
CA GLY A 42 -5.07 -9.78 11.90
C GLY A 42 -3.68 -10.42 11.86
N TRP A 43 -3.03 -10.38 10.69
CA TRP A 43 -1.68 -10.91 10.53
C TRP A 43 -0.64 -10.15 11.35
N LEU A 44 -0.66 -8.81 11.34
CA LEU A 44 0.27 -8.00 12.15
C LEU A 44 0.17 -8.34 13.63
N THR A 45 -1.06 -8.46 14.15
CA THR A 45 -1.31 -8.79 15.56
C THR A 45 -0.75 -10.17 15.93
N MET A 46 -0.90 -11.15 15.03
CA MET A 46 -0.51 -12.53 15.30
C MET A 46 0.98 -12.79 15.09
N GLU A 47 1.60 -12.13 14.11
CA GLU A 47 2.92 -12.52 13.61
C GLU A 47 4.01 -11.48 13.86
N ALA A 48 3.67 -10.19 13.97
CA ALA A 48 4.66 -9.10 14.01
C ALA A 48 4.55 -8.21 15.27
N GLY A 49 3.45 -8.28 16.02
CA GLY A 49 3.27 -7.64 17.32
C GLY A 49 2.03 -6.75 17.45
N ASP A 50 1.63 -6.53 18.71
CA ASP A 50 0.40 -5.80 19.10
C ASP A 50 0.49 -4.27 18.94
N ARG A 51 1.69 -3.73 18.69
CA ARG A 51 1.94 -2.29 18.48
C ARG A 51 1.87 -1.87 17.02
N LEU A 52 1.50 -2.76 16.12
CA LEU A 52 1.45 -2.51 14.69
C LEU A 52 0.01 -2.45 14.19
N LEU A 53 -0.28 -1.49 13.32
CA LEU A 53 -1.58 -1.34 12.68
C LEU A 53 -1.45 -1.17 11.18
N ALA A 54 -2.39 -1.78 10.46
CA ALA A 54 -2.60 -1.55 9.04
C ALA A 54 -3.14 -0.14 8.81
N GLY A 55 -2.43 0.59 7.95
CA GLY A 55 -2.84 1.87 7.39
C GLY A 55 -3.97 1.73 6.37
N GLU A 56 -4.19 2.80 5.61
CA GLU A 56 -5.21 2.79 4.57
C GLU A 56 -4.66 2.09 3.31
N PRO A 57 -5.34 1.07 2.77
CA PRO A 57 -4.89 0.39 1.55
C PRO A 57 -4.91 1.31 0.33
N GLU A 58 -3.83 1.28 -0.44
CA GLU A 58 -3.67 1.97 -1.72
C GLU A 58 -3.70 0.92 -2.85
N LEU A 59 -4.60 1.06 -3.82
CA LEU A 59 -4.63 0.15 -4.98
C LEU A 59 -3.55 0.58 -5.98
N MET A 60 -2.53 -0.26 -6.15
CA MET A 60 -1.48 -0.07 -7.12
C MET A 60 -1.84 -0.77 -8.43
N LEU A 61 -1.71 -0.01 -9.53
CA LEU A 61 -1.89 -0.50 -10.88
C LEU A 61 -0.52 -0.87 -11.45
N GLY A 62 -0.35 -2.13 -11.84
CA GLY A 62 0.83 -2.64 -12.53
C GLY A 62 0.47 -3.86 -13.37
N GLU A 63 1.41 -4.78 -13.54
CA GLU A 63 1.12 -6.09 -14.18
C GLU A 63 0.01 -6.87 -13.44
N ARG A 64 -0.10 -6.63 -12.13
CA ARG A 64 -1.18 -7.12 -11.28
C ARG A 64 -1.74 -5.95 -10.47
N LEU A 65 -3.01 -6.04 -10.12
CA LEU A 65 -3.63 -5.14 -9.16
C LEU A 65 -3.20 -5.59 -7.76
N ILE A 66 -2.50 -4.71 -7.04
CA ILE A 66 -1.98 -5.00 -5.70
C ILE A 66 -2.50 -3.95 -4.73
N TRP A 67 -3.02 -4.39 -3.59
CA TRP A 67 -3.22 -3.52 -2.45
C TRP A 67 -1.90 -3.36 -1.71
N ARG A 68 -1.39 -2.13 -1.66
CA ARG A 68 -0.31 -1.73 -0.78
C ARG A 68 -0.91 -1.26 0.54
N VAL A 69 -0.55 -1.90 1.64
CA VAL A 69 -1.08 -1.58 2.97
C VAL A 69 0.05 -1.08 3.87
N PRO A 70 0.18 0.23 4.07
CA PRO A 70 1.22 0.81 4.91
C PRO A 70 1.15 0.27 6.34
N ILE A 71 2.30 0.05 6.97
CA ILE A 71 2.35 -0.34 8.39
C ILE A 71 2.53 0.92 9.25
N ARG A 72 1.79 0.99 10.35
CA ARG A 72 1.89 2.06 11.35
C ARG A 72 2.39 1.48 12.65
N TRP A 73 3.40 2.11 13.24
CA TRP A 73 3.86 1.79 14.58
C TRP A 73 3.16 2.68 15.61
N THR A 74 2.66 2.08 16.68
CA THR A 74 1.79 2.74 17.66
C THR A 74 2.26 2.54 19.10
N SER A 75 1.85 3.47 19.94
CA SER A 75 1.99 3.47 21.40
C SER A 75 0.60 3.55 22.02
N PRO A 76 0.34 2.81 23.11
CA PRO A 76 -0.95 2.91 23.80
C PRO A 76 -1.16 4.28 24.44
N THR A 77 -0.08 5.00 24.79
CA THR A 77 -0.15 6.31 25.45
C THR A 77 -0.09 7.47 24.46
N GLN A 78 0.52 7.29 23.28
CA GLN A 78 0.77 8.38 22.33
C GLN A 78 0.05 8.21 20.98
N GLY A 79 -0.64 7.09 20.75
CA GLY A 79 -1.28 6.80 19.46
C GLY A 79 -0.25 6.39 18.41
N VAL A 80 -0.38 6.85 17.16
CA VAL A 80 0.57 6.49 16.10
C VAL A 80 1.91 7.22 16.32
N LEU A 81 2.97 6.45 16.55
CA LEU A 81 4.34 6.95 16.74
C LEU A 81 4.99 7.31 15.41
N ALA A 82 4.82 6.45 14.40
CA ALA A 82 5.40 6.64 13.08
C ALA A 82 4.62 5.88 12.01
N ARG A 83 4.59 6.44 10.80
CA ARG A 83 4.34 5.66 9.58
C ARG A 83 5.67 4.98 9.21
N MET A 84 5.62 3.67 8.99
CA MET A 84 6.78 2.93 8.51
C MET A 84 6.84 3.02 6.98
N GLU A 85 8.04 2.97 6.42
CA GLU A 85 8.23 2.87 4.97
C GLU A 85 7.77 1.50 4.42
N LEU A 86 7.73 0.50 5.29
CA LEU A 86 7.24 -0.84 5.00
C LEU A 86 5.72 -0.89 4.78
N ALA A 87 5.32 -1.74 3.84
CA ALA A 87 3.92 -2.01 3.53
C ALA A 87 3.72 -3.49 3.22
N ILE A 88 2.58 -4.04 3.65
CA ILE A 88 2.16 -5.39 3.26
C ILE A 88 1.50 -5.33 1.89
N LEU A 89 1.87 -6.25 1.01
CA LEU A 89 1.32 -6.35 -0.33
C LEU A 89 0.28 -7.46 -0.37
N VAL A 90 -0.88 -7.18 -0.96
CA VAL A 90 -1.96 -8.15 -1.07
C VAL A 90 -2.48 -8.17 -2.50
N ASP A 91 -2.54 -9.34 -3.11
CA ASP A 91 -3.13 -9.51 -4.44
C ASP A 91 -4.59 -9.06 -4.41
N ALA A 92 -4.95 -8.11 -5.27
CA ALA A 92 -6.28 -7.50 -5.23
C ALA A 92 -7.37 -8.44 -5.75
N ALA A 93 -7.04 -9.45 -6.54
CA ALA A 93 -8.01 -10.40 -7.06
C ALA A 93 -8.30 -11.52 -6.06
N SER A 94 -7.26 -12.15 -5.48
CA SER A 94 -7.43 -13.25 -4.54
C SER A 94 -7.56 -12.81 -3.08
N GLY A 95 -6.95 -11.68 -2.74
CA GLY A 95 -6.81 -11.21 -1.36
C GLY A 95 -5.68 -11.89 -0.60
N ASP A 96 -4.80 -12.64 -1.25
CA ASP A 96 -3.65 -13.31 -0.63
C ASP A 96 -2.44 -12.37 -0.50
N PHE A 97 -1.57 -12.65 0.47
CA PHE A 97 -0.33 -11.89 0.60
C PHE A 97 0.51 -12.09 -0.65
N ALA A 98 0.85 -10.98 -1.30
CA ALA A 98 1.65 -11.01 -2.51
C ALA A 98 3.13 -11.16 -2.16
N PRO A 99 3.92 -11.78 -3.06
CA PRO A 99 5.38 -11.80 -2.94
C PRO A 99 5.95 -10.39 -2.78
N GLY A 100 7.06 -10.27 -2.04
CA GLY A 100 7.68 -8.98 -1.73
C GLY A 100 7.03 -8.23 -0.55
N SER A 101 6.01 -8.79 0.08
CA SER A 101 5.61 -8.34 1.42
C SER A 101 6.75 -8.60 2.42
N PRO A 102 7.04 -7.64 3.32
CA PRO A 102 8.03 -7.87 4.37
C PRO A 102 7.57 -8.97 5.31
N THR A 103 8.54 -9.74 5.78
CA THR A 103 8.38 -10.74 6.84
C THR A 103 8.17 -10.08 8.20
N SER A 104 7.66 -10.83 9.19
CA SER A 104 7.55 -10.32 10.57
C SER A 104 8.91 -9.90 11.13
N GLN A 105 9.97 -10.68 10.89
CA GLN A 105 11.32 -10.36 11.33
C GLN A 105 11.82 -9.03 10.74
N GLU A 106 11.61 -8.78 9.45
CA GLU A 106 12.01 -7.51 8.82
C GLU A 106 11.25 -6.31 9.42
N ILE A 107 9.99 -6.50 9.76
CA ILE A 107 9.17 -5.48 10.42
C ILE A 107 9.70 -5.19 11.83
N GLU A 108 9.99 -6.23 12.61
CA GLU A 108 10.54 -6.12 13.96
C GLU A 108 11.91 -5.42 13.96
N ASP A 109 12.80 -5.80 13.05
CA ASP A 109 14.12 -5.19 12.89
C ASP A 109 14.01 -3.70 12.51
N HIS A 110 13.03 -3.37 11.67
CA HIS A 110 12.74 -1.99 11.31
C HIS A 110 12.21 -1.18 12.50
N VAL A 111 11.27 -1.73 13.27
CA VAL A 111 10.78 -1.09 14.51
C VAL A 111 11.91 -0.87 15.50
N ALA A 112 12.78 -1.86 15.71
CA ALA A 112 13.92 -1.74 16.61
C ALA A 112 14.88 -0.62 16.17
N THR A 113 15.05 -0.44 14.85
CA THR A 113 15.87 0.62 14.27
C THR A 113 15.23 1.99 14.45
N LEU A 114 13.92 2.13 14.18
CA LEU A 114 13.18 3.37 14.43
C LEU A 114 13.20 3.75 15.91
N ALA A 115 13.03 2.78 16.81
CA ALA A 115 13.08 3.02 18.25
C ALA A 115 14.45 3.54 18.72
N ARG A 116 15.55 3.02 18.15
CA ARG A 116 16.91 3.52 18.41
C ARG A 116 17.08 4.96 17.91
N SER A 117 16.62 5.24 16.70
CA SER A 117 16.67 6.59 16.11
C SER A 117 15.90 7.64 16.93
N LEU A 118 14.72 7.30 17.44
CA LEU A 118 13.92 8.21 18.26
C LEU A 118 14.60 8.51 19.60
N ARG A 119 15.26 7.53 20.22
CA ARG A 119 16.00 7.75 21.47
C ARG A 119 17.25 8.61 21.30
N SER A 120 17.91 8.56 20.15
CA SER A 120 19.09 9.41 19.88
C SER A 120 18.73 10.86 19.54
N ALA A 121 17.47 11.14 19.22
CA ALA A 121 16.99 12.47 18.83
C ALA A 121 16.27 13.23 19.96
N ALA A 122 16.02 12.57 21.09
CA ALA A 122 15.41 13.14 22.30
C ALA A 122 16.48 13.44 23.36
#